data_AF-A0A194XA96-F1
#
_entry.id   AF-A0A194XA96-F1
#
_cell.length_a   1.000
_cell.length_b   1.000
_cell.length_c   1.000
_cell.angle_alpha   90.00
_cell.angle_beta   90.00
_cell.angle_gamma   90.00
#
_symmetry.space_group_name_H-M   'P 1'
#
loop_
_entity.id
_entity.type
_entity.pdbx_description
1 polymer ?
#
loop_
_entity_poly.entity_id
_entity_poly.type
_entity_poly.pdbx_seq_one_letter_code
_entity_poly.pdbx_strand_id
1 'polypeptide(L)'
;MEFPQRKIYKIVERLCPDVQYWANSPWGGAKEANDPTIGDIHQWDGTFSRSYQDYKHLSGRFVSEFGMHGYPDMRTVNEFVPNPQDRHPQSRAIDSHKGHLAETRIARYLAENFRYSNELEKFANVSQLMQSEAYGYACRDWKRKFGGKGKESCAGLIIWQLNDVYPCTSWVFYTIKKSFAPISIGIERTPWSRWIDDDHPRMTEIPSFETFAHNTTPFEKKFTLSLSAYDMYKHEYITLPPDHAAQEVTLEPGQNTELGSLAMLKSVGEESLIILAASLVNDKREVEARIVNWPEPFRYLSWHEDTRVSVAVREQGER
;
A
#
# COMPACT_ATOMS: atom_id res chain seq x y z
N MET A 1 38.58 17.67 -9.75
CA MET A 1 38.47 16.20 -9.67
C MET A 1 37.58 15.77 -10.84
N GLU A 2 38.07 14.96 -11.78
CA GLU A 2 37.20 14.44 -12.87
C GLU A 2 36.11 13.56 -12.26
N PHE A 3 34.85 13.92 -12.47
CA PHE A 3 33.71 13.18 -11.93
C PHE A 3 33.68 11.75 -12.49
N PRO A 4 33.60 10.69 -11.65
CA PRO A 4 33.71 9.29 -12.10
C PRO A 4 32.70 8.86 -13.16
N GLN A 5 31.52 9.50 -13.20
CA GLN A 5 30.42 9.17 -14.12
C GLN A 5 30.84 9.16 -15.59
N ARG A 6 31.66 10.12 -16.04
CA ARG A 6 32.14 10.16 -17.44
C ARG A 6 33.05 8.99 -17.79
N LYS A 7 33.81 8.46 -16.81
CA LYS A 7 34.67 7.29 -17.00
C LYS A 7 33.83 6.02 -17.07
N ILE A 8 32.84 5.89 -16.20
CA ILE A 8 31.93 4.74 -16.17
C ILE A 8 31.12 4.67 -17.47
N TYR A 9 30.53 5.78 -17.93
CA TYR A 9 29.80 5.84 -19.20
C TYR A 9 30.62 5.29 -20.38
N LYS A 10 31.86 5.77 -20.57
CA LYS A 10 32.74 5.30 -21.65
C LYS A 10 33.07 3.81 -21.57
N ILE A 11 33.16 3.28 -20.35
CA ILE A 11 33.41 1.84 -20.14
C ILE A 11 32.17 1.03 -20.49
N VAL A 12 30.98 1.46 -20.05
CA VAL A 12 29.71 0.80 -20.37
C VAL A 12 29.44 0.85 -21.86
N GLU A 13 29.60 2.00 -22.51
CA GLU A 13 29.45 2.15 -23.96
C GLU A 13 30.37 1.21 -24.74
N ARG A 14 31.61 1.02 -24.29
CA ARG A 14 32.58 0.13 -24.95
C ARG A 14 32.30 -1.36 -24.70
N LEU A 15 31.91 -1.73 -23.49
CA LEU A 15 31.81 -3.14 -23.08
C LEU A 15 30.39 -3.71 -23.18
N CYS A 16 29.37 -2.87 -23.03
CA CYS A 16 27.95 -3.21 -22.98
C CYS A 16 27.10 -2.18 -23.74
N PRO A 17 27.31 -1.98 -25.06
CA PRO A 17 26.66 -0.92 -25.83
C PRO A 17 25.13 -0.99 -25.86
N ASP A 18 24.55 -2.19 -25.69
CA ASP A 18 23.10 -2.40 -25.70
C ASP A 18 22.44 -2.13 -24.33
N VAL A 19 23.22 -1.83 -23.30
CA VAL A 19 22.72 -1.53 -21.95
C VAL A 19 22.73 -0.02 -21.73
N GLN A 20 21.55 0.53 -21.45
CA GLN A 20 21.42 1.94 -21.11
C GLN A 20 22.19 2.27 -19.82
N TYR A 21 23.14 3.20 -19.91
CA TYR A 21 23.77 3.79 -18.73
C TYR A 21 22.86 4.89 -18.14
N TRP A 22 22.65 4.84 -16.83
CA TRP A 22 21.92 5.85 -16.07
C TRP A 22 22.89 6.49 -15.07
N ALA A 23 23.07 7.82 -15.17
CA ALA A 23 24.22 8.49 -14.54
C ALA A 23 24.11 8.60 -13.02
N ASN A 24 22.89 8.66 -12.49
CA ASN A 24 22.62 8.79 -11.06
C ASN A 24 21.23 8.24 -10.72
N SER A 25 20.97 7.96 -9.45
CA SER A 25 19.65 7.66 -8.91
C SER A 25 19.45 8.55 -7.68
N PRO A 26 18.53 9.53 -7.71
CA PRO A 26 17.61 9.84 -8.80
C PRO A 26 18.28 10.70 -9.90
N TRP A 27 17.67 10.74 -11.09
CA TRP A 27 18.08 11.61 -12.19
C TRP A 27 16.88 12.22 -12.94
N GLY A 28 16.35 13.32 -12.41
CA GLY A 28 15.31 14.16 -13.01
C GLY A 28 15.80 15.23 -14.00
N GLY A 29 17.09 15.20 -14.37
CA GLY A 29 17.70 16.15 -15.29
C GLY A 29 18.65 17.14 -14.61
N ALA A 30 19.10 18.16 -15.36
CA ALA A 30 20.23 19.00 -14.95
C ALA A 30 19.92 20.02 -13.84
N LYS A 31 18.63 20.36 -13.64
CA LYS A 31 18.21 21.38 -12.67
C LYS A 31 17.81 20.78 -11.33
N GLU A 32 17.04 19.70 -11.36
CA GLU A 32 16.48 19.05 -10.19
C GLU A 32 16.61 17.53 -10.35
N ALA A 33 17.36 16.89 -9.46
CA ALA A 33 17.58 15.45 -9.53
C ALA A 33 16.31 14.65 -9.26
N ASN A 34 15.30 15.25 -8.62
CA ASN A 34 14.07 14.61 -8.19
C ASN A 34 12.82 15.16 -8.93
N ASP A 35 13.00 15.69 -10.14
CA ASP A 35 11.90 16.22 -10.95
C ASP A 35 10.90 15.09 -11.27
N PRO A 36 9.60 15.22 -10.91
CA PRO A 36 8.62 14.16 -11.10
C PRO A 36 8.24 13.93 -12.58
N THR A 37 8.63 14.84 -13.48
CA THR A 37 8.26 14.81 -14.90
C THR A 37 9.33 14.20 -15.80
N ILE A 38 10.55 13.98 -15.29
CA ILE A 38 11.71 13.48 -16.05
C ILE A 38 12.40 12.38 -15.24
N GLY A 39 12.82 11.30 -15.91
CA GLY A 39 13.68 10.28 -15.29
C GLY A 39 13.06 9.57 -14.08
N ASP A 40 13.88 9.27 -13.08
CA ASP A 40 13.47 8.61 -11.85
C ASP A 40 13.55 9.53 -10.63
N ILE A 41 12.73 9.24 -9.62
CA ILE A 41 12.66 9.98 -8.36
C ILE A 41 12.87 9.07 -7.15
N HIS A 42 13.40 9.65 -6.08
CA HIS A 42 13.40 9.10 -4.73
C HIS A 42 12.28 9.76 -3.94
N GLN A 43 11.23 9.00 -3.67
CA GLN A 43 10.04 9.49 -3.00
C GLN A 43 10.06 9.15 -1.51
N TRP A 44 10.45 10.14 -0.70
CA TRP A 44 10.56 10.00 0.75
C TRP A 44 9.56 10.83 1.56
N ASP A 45 8.76 11.68 0.91
CA ASP A 45 7.76 12.50 1.60
C ASP A 45 6.70 11.62 2.27
N GLY A 46 6.30 10.52 1.65
CA GLY A 46 5.36 9.56 2.23
C GLY A 46 5.85 8.88 3.52
N THR A 47 7.15 8.96 3.81
CA THR A 47 7.79 8.43 5.04
C THR A 47 8.16 9.54 6.02
N PHE A 48 8.42 10.76 5.56
CA PHE A 48 9.04 11.80 6.38
C PHE A 48 8.10 12.97 6.70
N SER A 49 7.18 13.32 5.78
CA SER A 49 6.47 14.59 5.84
C SER A 49 4.95 14.45 5.64
N ARG A 50 4.52 13.58 4.72
CA ARG A 50 3.13 13.39 4.27
C ARG A 50 2.49 12.13 4.84
N SER A 51 1.16 12.05 4.74
CA SER A 51 0.42 10.83 5.09
C SER A 51 0.68 9.76 4.04
N TYR A 52 0.71 8.47 4.41
CA TYR A 52 0.88 7.42 3.40
C TYR A 52 -0.32 7.34 2.45
N GLN A 53 -1.50 7.84 2.85
CA GLN A 53 -2.67 7.96 1.98
C GLN A 53 -2.45 8.93 0.80
N ASP A 54 -1.47 9.84 0.90
CA ASP A 54 -1.17 10.83 -0.13
C ASP A 54 -0.38 10.28 -1.32
N TYR A 55 0.00 8.99 -1.32
CA TYR A 55 0.89 8.44 -2.34
C TYR A 55 0.41 8.64 -3.79
N LYS A 56 -0.90 8.74 -4.04
CA LYS A 56 -1.45 9.09 -5.36
C LYS A 56 -0.95 10.43 -5.92
N HIS A 57 -0.57 11.36 -5.05
CA HIS A 57 -0.01 12.68 -5.41
C HIS A 57 1.52 12.71 -5.39
N LEU A 58 2.15 11.73 -4.76
CA LEU A 58 3.60 11.65 -4.57
C LEU A 58 4.27 10.76 -5.62
N SER A 59 3.94 10.94 -6.90
CA SER A 59 4.46 10.10 -8.01
C SER A 59 5.52 10.83 -8.84
N GLY A 60 6.32 10.06 -9.57
CA GLY A 60 7.13 10.53 -10.70
C GLY A 60 6.97 9.62 -11.92
N ARG A 61 7.75 9.86 -12.98
CA ARG A 61 7.78 8.98 -14.17
C ARG A 61 8.26 7.57 -13.83
N PHE A 62 9.17 7.44 -12.87
CA PHE A 62 9.60 6.18 -12.28
C PHE A 62 10.01 6.44 -10.82
N VAL A 63 9.47 5.70 -9.86
CA VAL A 63 9.85 5.87 -8.45
C VAL A 63 10.92 4.84 -8.08
N SER A 64 12.19 5.22 -8.15
CA SER A 64 13.31 4.29 -7.95
C SER A 64 13.62 4.01 -6.48
N GLU A 65 13.15 4.84 -5.55
CA GLU A 65 13.19 4.57 -4.12
C GLU A 65 11.97 5.15 -3.40
N PHE A 66 11.41 4.37 -2.47
CA PHE A 66 10.42 4.78 -1.48
C PHE A 66 10.32 3.71 -0.40
N GLY A 67 9.93 4.07 0.81
CA GLY A 67 9.95 3.13 1.94
C GLY A 67 8.97 3.46 3.05
N MET A 68 8.67 2.50 3.90
CA MET A 68 8.08 2.74 5.21
C MET A 68 8.76 1.86 6.24
N HIS A 69 9.08 2.42 7.41
CA HIS A 69 9.70 1.63 8.47
C HIS A 69 8.70 0.65 9.09
N GLY A 70 9.19 -0.53 9.43
CA GLY A 70 8.44 -1.55 10.16
C GLY A 70 9.38 -2.41 11.01
N TYR A 71 8.85 -3.00 12.08
CA TYR A 71 9.61 -3.96 12.87
C TYR A 71 9.74 -5.29 12.14
N PRO A 72 10.86 -6.02 12.34
CA PRO A 72 10.96 -7.39 11.89
C PRO A 72 10.05 -8.31 12.73
N ASP A 73 9.93 -9.57 12.34
CA ASP A 73 9.23 -10.61 13.10
C ASP A 73 9.79 -10.72 14.54
N MET A 74 8.92 -11.05 15.51
CA MET A 74 9.32 -11.14 16.92
C MET A 74 10.44 -12.14 17.17
N ARG A 75 10.59 -13.19 16.37
CA ARG A 75 11.75 -14.10 16.45
C ARG A 75 13.06 -13.33 16.25
N THR A 76 13.12 -12.44 15.26
CA THR A 76 14.29 -11.58 15.01
C THR A 76 14.46 -10.55 16.12
N VAL A 77 13.37 -9.92 16.58
CA VAL A 77 13.43 -8.95 17.69
C VAL A 77 14.01 -9.56 18.96
N ASN A 78 13.62 -10.80 19.26
CA ASN A 78 14.09 -11.51 20.46
C ASN A 78 15.60 -11.82 20.42
N GLU A 79 16.23 -11.88 19.24
CA GLU A 79 17.69 -12.08 19.12
C GLU A 79 18.49 -10.87 19.59
N PHE A 80 18.00 -9.64 19.34
CA PHE A 80 18.72 -8.42 19.72
C PHE A 80 18.16 -7.72 20.97
N VAL A 81 17.06 -8.22 21.53
CA VAL A 81 16.48 -7.76 22.82
C VAL A 81 16.19 -8.93 23.76
N PRO A 82 17.23 -9.61 24.28
CA PRO A 82 17.06 -10.77 25.14
C PRO A 82 16.58 -10.42 26.56
N ASN A 83 16.90 -9.22 27.06
CA ASN A 83 16.54 -8.78 28.40
C ASN A 83 15.06 -8.34 28.46
N PRO A 84 14.22 -8.94 29.31
CA PRO A 84 12.81 -8.54 29.46
C PRO A 84 12.59 -7.07 29.79
N GLN A 85 13.51 -6.42 30.52
CA GLN A 85 13.39 -5.00 30.88
C GLN A 85 13.51 -4.07 29.67
N ASP A 86 14.19 -4.52 28.61
CA ASP A 86 14.39 -3.77 27.37
C ASP A 86 13.29 -4.05 26.33
N ARG A 87 12.29 -4.89 26.65
CA ARG A 87 11.20 -5.28 25.73
C ARG A 87 10.10 -4.23 25.63
N HIS A 88 10.48 -3.02 25.24
CA HIS A 88 9.57 -1.94 24.87
C HIS A 88 10.17 -1.09 23.74
N PRO A 89 9.36 -0.44 22.88
CA PRO A 89 9.81 0.24 21.67
C PRO A 89 10.80 1.41 21.86
N GLN A 90 10.96 1.87 23.10
CA GLN A 90 11.76 3.04 23.50
C GLN A 90 13.00 2.64 24.30
N SER A 91 13.33 1.34 24.35
CA SER A 91 14.51 0.88 25.07
C SER A 91 15.77 1.20 24.27
N ARG A 92 16.89 1.34 24.99
CA ARG A 92 18.19 1.59 24.35
C ARG A 92 18.61 0.45 23.42
N ALA A 93 18.29 -0.80 23.79
CA ALA A 93 18.59 -1.98 22.96
C ALA A 93 17.82 -1.96 21.63
N ILE A 94 16.57 -1.50 21.67
CA ILE A 94 15.76 -1.29 20.47
C ILE A 94 16.33 -0.15 19.63
N ASP A 95 16.67 0.99 20.24
CA ASP A 95 17.17 2.17 19.51
C ASP A 95 18.53 1.94 18.83
N SER A 96 19.38 1.06 19.38
CA SER A 96 20.64 0.69 18.75
C SER A 96 20.49 -0.20 17.50
N HIS A 97 19.29 -0.72 17.23
CA HIS A 97 18.98 -1.62 16.11
C HIS A 97 17.93 -1.00 15.16
N LYS A 98 17.99 0.32 14.97
CA LYS A 98 17.06 1.06 14.11
C LYS A 98 17.77 1.81 12.99
N GLY A 99 17.08 1.93 11.86
CA GLY A 99 17.39 2.95 10.85
C GLY A 99 17.21 4.37 11.39
N HIS A 100 17.85 5.35 10.74
CA HIS A 100 17.80 6.75 11.16
C HIS A 100 16.35 7.26 11.33
N LEU A 101 16.04 7.81 12.52
CA LEU A 101 14.74 8.38 12.91
C LEU A 101 13.56 7.40 12.84
N ALA A 102 13.80 6.08 12.90
CA ALA A 102 12.71 5.10 12.80
C ALA A 102 11.73 5.20 13.99
N GLU A 103 12.19 5.56 15.19
CA GLU A 103 11.40 5.68 16.41
C GLU A 103 10.32 6.77 16.31
N THR A 104 10.70 7.97 15.85
CA THR A 104 9.78 9.09 15.68
C THR A 104 8.83 8.86 14.51
N ARG A 105 9.34 8.29 13.40
CA ARG A 105 8.55 8.03 12.19
C ARG A 105 7.48 6.96 12.43
N ILE A 106 7.85 5.80 12.95
CA ILE A 106 6.87 4.73 13.23
C ILE A 106 5.82 5.24 14.22
N ALA A 107 6.24 5.87 15.32
CA ALA A 107 5.31 6.38 16.32
C ALA A 107 4.30 7.39 15.74
N ARG A 108 4.76 8.30 14.86
CA ARG A 108 3.88 9.24 14.16
C ARG A 108 2.80 8.51 13.35
N TYR A 109 3.19 7.64 12.42
CA TYR A 109 2.22 6.97 11.54
C TYR A 109 1.29 6.02 12.29
N LEU A 110 1.78 5.39 13.37
CA LEU A 110 0.95 4.61 14.28
C LEU A 110 -0.08 5.50 14.99
N ALA A 111 0.35 6.59 15.64
CA ALA A 111 -0.56 7.50 16.32
C ALA A 111 -1.63 8.06 15.39
N GLU A 112 -1.23 8.38 14.16
CA GLU A 112 -2.08 8.89 13.10
C GLU A 112 -3.15 7.88 12.61
N ASN A 113 -2.86 6.58 12.58
CA ASN A 113 -3.70 5.60 11.87
C ASN A 113 -4.23 4.45 12.74
N PHE A 114 -3.53 4.05 13.79
CA PHE A 114 -3.79 2.81 14.53
C PHE A 114 -3.87 3.04 16.03
N ARG A 115 -4.62 2.18 16.72
CA ARG A 115 -4.45 1.98 18.16
C ARG A 115 -3.22 1.11 18.37
N TYR A 116 -2.26 1.55 19.17
CA TYR A 116 -1.03 0.80 19.47
C TYR A 116 -0.77 0.77 20.98
N SER A 117 0.07 -0.18 21.41
CA SER A 117 0.52 -0.36 22.80
C SER A 117 2.05 -0.27 22.85
N ASN A 118 2.61 0.05 24.01
CA ASN A 118 4.05 -0.04 24.28
C ASN A 118 4.52 -1.47 24.59
N GLU A 119 3.60 -2.45 24.64
CA GLU A 119 3.97 -3.86 24.58
C GLU A 119 4.62 -4.15 23.22
N LEU A 120 5.86 -4.65 23.25
CA LEU A 120 6.71 -4.74 22.07
C LEU A 120 6.12 -5.61 20.94
N GLU A 121 5.49 -6.72 21.29
CA GLU A 121 4.82 -7.64 20.35
C GLU A 121 3.68 -6.94 19.60
N LYS A 122 2.85 -6.20 20.33
CA LYS A 122 1.73 -5.43 19.75
C LYS A 122 2.26 -4.29 18.90
N PHE A 123 3.26 -3.56 19.39
CA PHE A 123 3.88 -2.47 18.65
C PHE A 123 4.48 -2.96 17.33
N ALA A 124 5.23 -4.07 17.38
CA ALA A 124 5.85 -4.67 16.20
C ALA A 124 4.79 -5.09 15.18
N ASN A 125 3.75 -5.80 15.61
CA ASN A 125 2.65 -6.23 14.74
C ASN A 125 1.94 -5.05 14.05
N VAL A 126 1.56 -4.02 14.82
CA VAL A 126 0.85 -2.86 14.25
C VAL A 126 1.79 -2.04 13.34
N SER A 127 3.09 -1.97 13.65
CA SER A 127 4.07 -1.33 12.75
C SER A 127 4.20 -2.03 11.40
N GLN A 128 4.15 -3.38 11.39
CA GLN A 128 4.15 -4.17 10.15
C GLN A 128 2.87 -3.97 9.35
N LEU A 129 1.73 -3.86 10.02
CA LEU A 129 0.45 -3.55 9.37
C LEU A 129 0.50 -2.15 8.74
N MET A 130 0.97 -1.15 9.48
CA MET A 130 1.15 0.22 8.98
C MET A 130 2.07 0.25 7.75
N GLN A 131 3.21 -0.44 7.82
CA GLN A 131 4.13 -0.58 6.68
C GLN A 131 3.43 -1.22 5.47
N SER A 132 2.64 -2.28 5.70
CA SER A 132 1.87 -2.95 4.65
C SER A 132 0.84 -2.04 3.98
N GLU A 133 0.11 -1.24 4.77
CA GLU A 133 -0.86 -0.27 4.26
C GLU A 133 -0.16 0.81 3.42
N ALA A 134 0.94 1.39 3.93
CA ALA A 134 1.70 2.40 3.21
C ALA A 134 2.19 1.90 1.85
N TYR A 135 2.75 0.69 1.78
CA TYR A 135 3.14 0.09 0.51
C TYR A 135 1.95 -0.28 -0.37
N GLY A 136 0.81 -0.68 0.23
CA GLY A 136 -0.44 -0.90 -0.47
C GLY A 136 -0.88 0.34 -1.25
N TYR A 137 -0.91 1.51 -0.60
CA TYR A 137 -1.23 2.80 -1.22
C TYR A 137 -0.27 3.14 -2.36
N ALA A 138 1.04 3.18 -2.11
CA ALA A 138 2.04 3.49 -3.14
C ALA A 138 1.97 2.56 -4.36
N CYS A 139 1.96 1.24 -4.13
CA CYS A 139 1.94 0.27 -5.21
C CYS A 139 0.64 0.36 -6.02
N ARG A 140 -0.51 0.47 -5.36
CA ARG A 140 -1.81 0.58 -6.01
C ARG A 140 -1.89 1.85 -6.86
N ASP A 141 -1.53 2.98 -6.28
CA ASP A 141 -1.78 4.29 -6.90
C ASP A 141 -0.81 4.59 -8.05
N TRP A 142 0.46 4.17 -7.94
CA TRP A 142 1.43 4.34 -9.01
C TRP A 142 1.25 3.32 -10.14
N LYS A 143 0.76 2.11 -9.86
CA LYS A 143 0.33 1.19 -10.94
C LYS A 143 -0.88 1.73 -11.70
N ARG A 144 -1.84 2.38 -11.02
CA ARG A 144 -3.00 3.03 -11.67
C ARG A 144 -2.57 4.06 -12.72
N LYS A 145 -1.44 4.72 -12.47
CA LYS A 145 -0.83 5.74 -13.34
C LYS A 145 -0.17 5.19 -14.61
N PHE A 146 -0.10 3.87 -14.79
CA PHE A 146 0.35 3.22 -16.03
C PHE A 146 -0.84 2.83 -16.91
N GLY A 147 -1.41 3.81 -17.61
CA GLY A 147 -2.62 3.64 -18.43
C GLY A 147 -2.38 3.12 -19.86
N GLY A 148 -1.21 2.53 -20.13
CA GLY A 148 -0.81 2.04 -21.46
C GLY A 148 -0.16 3.09 -22.34
N LYS A 149 -0.06 2.76 -23.64
CA LYS A 149 0.72 3.53 -24.63
C LYS A 149 0.34 5.01 -24.66
N GLY A 150 1.28 5.89 -24.32
CA GLY A 150 1.11 7.34 -24.29
C GLY A 150 0.40 7.88 -23.02
N LYS A 151 0.09 7.02 -22.05
CA LYS A 151 -0.56 7.34 -20.77
C LYS A 151 0.24 6.82 -19.57
N GLU A 152 1.55 6.64 -19.72
CA GLU A 152 2.48 6.11 -18.72
C GLU A 152 2.95 7.21 -17.76
N SER A 153 2.04 7.79 -16.98
CA SER A 153 2.42 8.87 -16.05
C SER A 153 3.35 8.41 -14.93
N CYS A 154 3.30 7.12 -14.57
CA CYS A 154 4.30 6.42 -13.78
C CYS A 154 4.52 5.04 -14.39
N ALA A 155 5.76 4.69 -14.73
CA ALA A 155 6.13 3.48 -15.45
C ALA A 155 6.86 2.44 -14.58
N GLY A 156 7.02 2.71 -13.30
CA GLY A 156 7.63 1.76 -12.39
C GLY A 156 7.85 2.31 -10.99
N LEU A 157 8.08 1.36 -10.08
CA LEU A 157 8.37 1.62 -8.69
C LEU A 157 9.35 0.55 -8.16
N ILE A 158 10.28 0.96 -7.31
CA ILE A 158 11.23 0.07 -6.64
C ILE A 158 11.20 0.41 -5.15
N ILE A 159 10.92 -0.60 -4.34
CA ILE A 159 10.79 -0.44 -2.90
C ILE A 159 12.18 -0.44 -2.25
N TRP A 160 12.42 0.59 -1.45
CA TRP A 160 13.45 0.59 -0.45
C TRP A 160 12.86 -0.08 0.81
N GLN A 161 13.25 -1.29 1.19
CA GLN A 161 14.34 -2.12 0.65
C GLN A 161 13.97 -3.61 0.67
N LEU A 162 14.70 -4.43 -0.09
CA LEU A 162 14.42 -5.86 -0.21
C LEU A 162 14.93 -6.69 0.99
N ASN A 163 16.08 -6.34 1.55
CA ASN A 163 16.77 -7.17 2.55
C ASN A 163 17.42 -6.32 3.65
N ASP A 164 17.74 -6.99 4.76
CA ASP A 164 18.54 -6.44 5.84
C ASP A 164 19.90 -7.13 5.91
N VAL A 165 20.90 -6.40 6.39
CA VAL A 165 22.28 -6.91 6.56
C VAL A 165 22.60 -7.29 8.02
N TYR A 166 21.70 -6.98 8.95
CA TYR A 166 21.75 -7.34 10.36
C TYR A 166 20.34 -7.28 10.97
N PRO A 167 20.10 -7.88 12.16
CA PRO A 167 18.79 -7.78 12.83
C PRO A 167 18.45 -6.34 13.22
N CYS A 168 17.48 -5.72 12.56
CA CYS A 168 17.09 -4.34 12.84
C CYS A 168 15.65 -4.00 12.43
N THR A 169 15.15 -2.86 12.92
CA THR A 169 13.99 -2.17 12.36
C THR A 169 14.42 -1.41 11.11
N SER A 170 13.80 -1.75 9.99
CA SER A 170 14.20 -1.28 8.66
C SER A 170 12.97 -1.03 7.76
N TRP A 171 13.20 -0.94 6.46
CA TRP A 171 12.16 -0.82 5.45
C TRP A 171 11.78 -2.15 4.77
N VAL A 172 12.40 -3.25 5.19
CA VAL A 172 12.09 -4.59 4.65
C VAL A 172 10.65 -4.96 4.96
N PHE A 173 9.98 -5.53 3.97
CA PHE A 173 8.59 -5.95 4.06
C PHE A 173 8.42 -7.41 3.65
N TYR A 174 7.30 -8.00 4.06
CA TYR A 174 6.92 -9.36 3.67
C TYR A 174 5.50 -9.47 3.09
N THR A 175 4.72 -8.39 3.05
CA THR A 175 3.24 -8.47 2.97
C THR A 175 2.58 -7.93 1.69
N ILE A 176 3.33 -7.60 0.63
CA ILE A 176 2.74 -6.97 -0.59
C ILE A 176 2.72 -7.86 -1.84
N LYS A 177 2.86 -9.18 -1.68
CA LYS A 177 2.79 -10.14 -2.80
C LYS A 177 1.60 -9.90 -3.73
N LYS A 178 0.45 -9.50 -3.19
CA LYS A 178 -0.77 -9.20 -3.95
C LYS A 178 -0.61 -7.98 -4.87
N SER A 179 0.13 -6.96 -4.45
CA SER A 179 0.36 -5.75 -5.24
C SER A 179 1.18 -6.03 -6.51
N PHE A 180 2.00 -7.08 -6.49
CA PHE A 180 2.80 -7.55 -7.63
C PHE A 180 2.21 -8.77 -8.35
N ALA A 181 0.99 -9.19 -7.99
CA ALA A 181 0.31 -10.24 -8.73
C ALA A 181 0.06 -9.79 -10.19
N PRO A 182 0.03 -10.73 -11.16
CA PRO A 182 -0.19 -10.39 -12.57
C PRO A 182 -1.48 -9.61 -12.83
N ILE A 183 -2.51 -9.95 -12.06
CA ILE A 183 -3.79 -9.23 -12.02
C ILE A 183 -3.95 -8.67 -10.61
N SER A 184 -4.24 -7.37 -10.52
CA SER A 184 -4.52 -6.69 -9.26
C SER A 184 -5.67 -5.72 -9.42
N ILE A 185 -6.50 -5.58 -8.39
CA ILE A 185 -7.62 -4.63 -8.34
C ILE A 185 -7.37 -3.60 -7.24
N GLY A 186 -7.78 -2.36 -7.48
CA GLY A 186 -7.70 -1.23 -6.57
C GLY A 186 -9.07 -0.60 -6.34
N ILE A 187 -9.23 -0.01 -5.16
CA ILE A 187 -10.35 0.88 -4.81
C ILE A 187 -9.73 2.18 -4.31
N GLU A 188 -10.15 3.30 -4.90
CA GLU A 188 -9.92 4.64 -4.37
C GLU A 188 -11.20 5.12 -3.68
N ARG A 189 -11.07 5.62 -2.45
CA ARG A 189 -12.17 6.21 -1.69
C ARG A 189 -12.03 7.73 -1.72
N THR A 190 -13.12 8.45 -1.99
CA THR A 190 -13.19 9.91 -1.87
C THR A 190 -14.45 10.33 -1.11
N PRO A 191 -14.35 11.13 -0.03
CA PRO A 191 -13.14 11.69 0.55
C PRO A 191 -12.33 10.65 1.34
N TRP A 192 -11.04 10.93 1.55
CA TRP A 192 -10.23 10.12 2.45
C TRP A 192 -10.73 10.31 3.87
N SER A 193 -10.94 9.22 4.59
CA SER A 193 -11.52 9.31 5.91
C SER A 193 -10.45 9.84 6.90
N ARG A 194 -10.53 11.14 7.17
CA ARG A 194 -10.04 11.86 8.37
C ARG A 194 -10.75 13.22 8.43
N TRP A 195 -11.91 13.25 9.09
CA TRP A 195 -12.47 14.48 9.63
C TRP A 195 -12.78 14.25 11.11
N ILE A 196 -12.25 15.12 11.97
CA ILE A 196 -12.76 15.29 13.32
C ILE A 196 -13.18 16.75 13.35
N ASP A 197 -14.47 16.96 13.50
CA ASP A 197 -15.06 18.25 13.80
C ASP A 197 -15.22 18.34 15.32
N ASP A 198 -14.80 19.44 15.94
CA ASP A 198 -14.99 19.64 17.39
C ASP A 198 -16.48 19.69 17.76
N ASP A 199 -17.32 20.22 16.87
CA ASP A 199 -18.78 20.30 17.03
C ASP A 199 -19.48 19.01 16.60
N HIS A 200 -18.88 18.25 15.67
CA HIS A 200 -19.45 17.00 15.13
C HIS A 200 -18.45 15.82 15.16
N PRO A 201 -18.01 15.37 16.34
CA PRO A 201 -16.89 14.42 16.48
C PRO A 201 -17.15 13.01 15.94
N ARG A 202 -18.40 12.70 15.56
CA ARG A 202 -18.82 11.41 14.98
C ARG A 202 -19.28 11.52 13.52
N MET A 203 -19.40 12.74 12.99
CA MET A 203 -19.86 12.93 11.63
C MET A 203 -18.83 12.37 10.66
N THR A 204 -19.30 11.57 9.72
CA THR A 204 -18.51 11.03 8.62
C THR A 204 -19.08 11.50 7.30
N GLU A 205 -18.19 11.69 6.33
CA GLU A 205 -18.60 11.99 4.96
C GLU A 205 -18.91 10.69 4.24
N ILE A 206 -20.08 10.65 3.59
CA ILE A 206 -20.49 9.50 2.79
C ILE A 206 -19.51 9.34 1.62
N PRO A 207 -18.75 8.23 1.53
CA PRO A 207 -17.73 8.08 0.52
C PRO A 207 -18.33 7.75 -0.84
N SER A 208 -17.61 8.15 -1.88
CA SER A 208 -17.66 7.58 -3.22
C SER A 208 -16.44 6.70 -3.45
N PHE A 209 -16.57 5.74 -4.37
CA PHE A 209 -15.51 4.80 -4.69
C PHE A 209 -15.22 4.78 -6.17
N GLU A 210 -13.95 4.69 -6.54
CA GLU A 210 -13.51 4.37 -7.89
C GLU A 210 -12.83 3.00 -7.87
N THR A 211 -13.17 2.17 -8.83
CA THR A 211 -12.59 0.84 -9.01
C THR A 211 -11.77 0.79 -10.27
N PHE A 212 -10.59 0.17 -10.18
CA PHE A 212 -9.66 0.03 -11.29
C PHE A 212 -8.89 -1.28 -11.13
N ALA A 213 -8.38 -1.82 -12.23
CA ALA A 213 -7.56 -3.02 -12.19
C ALA A 213 -6.40 -2.91 -13.16
N HIS A 214 -5.33 -3.63 -12.84
CA HIS A 214 -4.11 -3.63 -13.60
C HIS A 214 -3.78 -5.05 -14.04
N ASN A 215 -3.45 -5.19 -15.32
CA ASN A 215 -3.06 -6.44 -15.95
C ASN A 215 -1.63 -6.31 -16.48
N THR A 216 -0.66 -6.96 -15.83
CA THR A 216 0.74 -6.97 -16.30
C THR A 216 1.03 -8.06 -17.34
N THR A 217 0.03 -8.88 -17.68
CA THR A 217 0.21 -9.96 -18.66
C THR A 217 0.12 -9.43 -20.09
N PRO A 218 0.68 -10.14 -21.08
CA PRO A 218 0.65 -9.71 -22.48
C PRO A 218 -0.68 -10.03 -23.19
N PHE A 219 -1.69 -10.55 -22.46
CA PHE A 219 -2.97 -10.94 -23.04
C PHE A 219 -4.13 -10.20 -22.39
N GLU A 220 -5.15 -9.90 -23.20
CA GLU A 220 -6.45 -9.47 -22.70
C GLU A 220 -7.03 -10.52 -21.75
N LYS A 221 -7.65 -10.07 -20.65
CA LYS A 221 -8.36 -10.95 -19.72
C LYS A 221 -9.76 -10.42 -19.42
N LYS A 222 -10.73 -11.33 -19.33
CA LYS A 222 -12.12 -11.02 -19.00
C LYS A 222 -12.48 -11.54 -17.62
N PHE A 223 -13.23 -10.75 -16.87
CA PHE A 223 -13.65 -11.06 -15.51
C PHE A 223 -15.09 -10.62 -15.27
N THR A 224 -15.73 -11.21 -14.28
CA THR A 224 -16.85 -10.60 -13.58
C THR A 224 -16.32 -9.84 -12.38
N LEU A 225 -16.48 -8.51 -12.38
CA LEU A 225 -16.28 -7.66 -11.22
C LEU A 225 -17.46 -7.85 -10.27
N SER A 226 -17.19 -8.30 -9.05
CA SER A 226 -18.18 -8.41 -7.98
C SER A 226 -17.87 -7.43 -6.86
N LEU A 227 -18.86 -6.62 -6.49
CA LEU A 227 -18.78 -5.65 -5.41
C LEU A 227 -19.70 -6.06 -4.25
N SER A 228 -19.22 -5.87 -3.03
CA SER A 228 -20.03 -6.01 -1.82
C SER A 228 -19.69 -4.89 -0.83
N ALA A 229 -20.71 -4.25 -0.27
CA ALA A 229 -20.55 -3.19 0.71
C ALA A 229 -21.14 -3.59 2.06
N TYR A 230 -20.50 -3.16 3.15
CA TYR A 230 -20.91 -3.46 4.51
C TYR A 230 -20.83 -2.18 5.36
N ASP A 231 -21.85 -1.89 6.14
CA ASP A 231 -21.85 -0.79 7.11
C ASP A 231 -21.39 -1.34 8.47
N MET A 232 -20.18 -0.96 8.89
CA MET A 232 -19.65 -1.38 10.19
C MET A 232 -20.38 -0.77 11.38
N TYR A 233 -21.03 0.39 11.21
CA TYR A 233 -21.76 1.03 12.30
C TYR A 233 -23.10 0.33 12.54
N LYS A 234 -23.81 0.01 11.46
CA LYS A 234 -25.12 -0.67 11.52
C LYS A 234 -25.04 -2.19 11.59
N HIS A 235 -23.87 -2.76 11.32
CA HIS A 235 -23.62 -4.20 11.24
C HIS A 235 -24.46 -4.91 10.17
N GLU A 236 -24.65 -4.27 9.01
CA GLU A 236 -25.49 -4.79 7.92
C GLU A 236 -24.79 -4.69 6.56
N TYR A 237 -25.12 -5.62 5.66
CA TYR A 237 -24.73 -5.51 4.26
C TYR A 237 -25.59 -4.47 3.56
N ILE A 238 -24.95 -3.67 2.71
CA ILE A 238 -25.62 -2.67 1.90
C ILE A 238 -26.00 -3.29 0.56
N THR A 239 -27.28 -3.23 0.23
CA THR A 239 -27.77 -3.64 -1.09
C THR A 239 -27.28 -2.65 -2.14
N LEU A 240 -26.31 -3.08 -2.96
CA LEU A 240 -25.84 -2.31 -4.10
C LEU A 240 -26.82 -2.40 -5.28
N PRO A 241 -26.88 -1.39 -6.17
CA PRO A 241 -27.67 -1.51 -7.39
C PRO A 241 -27.23 -2.74 -8.21
N PRO A 242 -28.15 -3.44 -8.89
CA PRO A 242 -27.85 -4.67 -9.63
C PRO A 242 -26.68 -4.52 -10.61
N ASP A 243 -26.63 -3.39 -11.33
CA ASP A 243 -25.60 -3.09 -12.33
C ASP A 243 -24.19 -2.95 -11.72
N HIS A 244 -24.09 -2.70 -10.41
CA HIS A 244 -22.82 -2.59 -9.68
C HIS A 244 -22.47 -3.86 -8.90
N ALA A 245 -23.42 -4.76 -8.64
CA ALA A 245 -23.16 -5.97 -7.87
C ALA A 245 -22.35 -7.02 -8.65
N ALA A 246 -22.59 -7.11 -9.97
CA ALA A 246 -21.84 -7.96 -10.88
C ALA A 246 -21.77 -7.32 -12.28
N GLN A 247 -20.56 -7.01 -12.74
CA GLN A 247 -20.33 -6.39 -14.05
C GLN A 247 -19.26 -7.17 -14.83
N GLU A 248 -19.50 -7.44 -16.11
CA GLU A 248 -18.46 -7.97 -16.98
C GLU A 248 -17.44 -6.87 -17.32
N VAL A 249 -16.16 -7.17 -17.13
CA VAL A 249 -15.06 -6.25 -17.37
C VAL A 249 -13.96 -6.92 -18.18
N THR A 250 -13.29 -6.14 -19.01
CA THR A 250 -12.16 -6.58 -19.84
C THR A 250 -10.92 -5.78 -19.45
N LEU A 251 -9.83 -6.46 -19.13
CA LEU A 251 -8.54 -5.88 -18.81
C LEU A 251 -7.58 -6.04 -19.97
N GLU A 252 -7.18 -4.92 -20.53
CA GLU A 252 -6.20 -4.84 -21.62
C GLU A 252 -4.80 -5.27 -21.17
N PRO A 253 -3.96 -5.79 -22.07
CA PRO A 253 -2.63 -6.27 -21.73
C PRO A 253 -1.68 -5.14 -21.32
N GLY A 254 -0.89 -5.38 -20.27
CA GLY A 254 0.19 -4.50 -19.84
C GLY A 254 -0.24 -3.10 -19.37
N GLN A 255 -1.45 -2.90 -18.87
CA GLN A 255 -1.92 -1.56 -18.46
C GLN A 255 -2.95 -1.59 -17.33
N ASN A 256 -3.22 -0.41 -16.77
CA ASN A 256 -4.35 -0.15 -15.89
C ASN A 256 -5.63 0.12 -16.70
N THR A 257 -6.76 -0.36 -16.18
CA THR A 257 -8.10 -0.16 -16.70
C THR A 257 -9.00 0.36 -15.58
N GLU A 258 -9.67 1.49 -15.83
CA GLU A 258 -10.71 2.02 -14.96
C GLU A 258 -11.99 1.19 -15.14
N LEU A 259 -12.56 0.69 -14.04
CA LEU A 259 -13.70 -0.24 -14.07
C LEU A 259 -15.04 0.44 -13.76
N GLY A 260 -15.00 1.60 -13.08
CA GLY A 260 -16.18 2.42 -12.82
C GLY A 260 -16.16 3.09 -11.46
N SER A 261 -17.15 3.95 -11.23
CA SER A 261 -17.37 4.63 -9.96
C SER A 261 -18.67 4.19 -9.31
N LEU A 262 -18.71 4.28 -7.97
CA LEU A 262 -19.85 3.94 -7.15
C LEU A 262 -20.05 5.06 -6.11
N ALA A 263 -21.10 5.85 -6.29
CA ALA A 263 -21.57 6.78 -5.26
C ALA A 263 -22.45 6.00 -4.27
N MET A 264 -22.22 6.18 -2.97
CA MET A 264 -23.04 5.52 -1.95
C MET A 264 -24.47 6.08 -1.94
N LEU A 265 -25.43 5.19 -1.65
CA LEU A 265 -26.86 5.48 -1.65
C LEU A 265 -27.24 6.42 -0.49
N LYS A 266 -28.34 7.16 -0.66
CA LYS A 266 -28.93 8.02 0.39
C LYS A 266 -29.37 7.28 1.66
N SER A 267 -29.39 5.95 1.67
CA SER A 267 -29.73 5.12 2.84
C SER A 267 -28.59 5.01 3.86
N VAL A 268 -27.41 5.51 3.52
CA VAL A 268 -26.24 5.60 4.40
C VAL A 268 -26.37 6.83 5.30
N GLY A 269 -26.19 6.64 6.61
CA GLY A 269 -26.30 7.72 7.59
C GLY A 269 -24.96 8.44 7.81
N GLU A 270 -24.99 9.58 8.49
CA GLU A 270 -23.77 10.38 8.77
C GLU A 270 -22.77 9.67 9.70
N GLU A 271 -23.21 8.68 10.50
CA GLU A 271 -22.31 7.86 11.35
C GLU A 271 -21.85 6.56 10.68
N SER A 272 -22.31 6.28 9.46
CA SER A 272 -22.06 5.00 8.78
C SER A 272 -20.59 4.82 8.39
N LEU A 273 -20.04 3.64 8.68
CA LEU A 273 -18.65 3.29 8.42
C LEU A 273 -18.58 2.22 7.33
N ILE A 274 -18.57 2.67 6.08
CA ILE A 274 -18.68 1.79 4.90
C ILE A 274 -17.38 1.05 4.63
N ILE A 275 -17.44 -0.26 4.46
CA ILE A 275 -16.40 -1.10 3.84
C ILE A 275 -16.86 -1.47 2.45
N LEU A 276 -15.97 -1.34 1.46
CA LEU A 276 -16.20 -1.84 0.10
C LEU A 276 -15.20 -2.94 -0.21
N ALA A 277 -15.70 -4.12 -0.59
CA ALA A 277 -14.88 -5.19 -1.14
C ALA A 277 -15.15 -5.36 -2.63
N ALA A 278 -14.09 -5.60 -3.39
CA ALA A 278 -14.15 -5.88 -4.81
C ALA A 278 -13.36 -7.14 -5.15
N SER A 279 -13.92 -7.98 -6.01
CA SER A 279 -13.28 -9.21 -6.50
C SER A 279 -13.41 -9.33 -8.01
N LEU A 280 -12.34 -9.77 -8.68
CA LEU A 280 -12.36 -10.19 -10.07
C LEU A 280 -12.48 -11.71 -10.13
N VAL A 281 -13.57 -12.19 -10.71
CA VAL A 281 -13.90 -13.62 -10.81
C VAL A 281 -13.73 -14.06 -12.26
N ASN A 282 -12.99 -15.14 -12.48
CA ASN A 282 -12.78 -15.70 -13.82
C ASN A 282 -13.96 -16.58 -14.29
N ASP A 283 -13.88 -17.08 -15.52
CA ASP A 283 -14.86 -17.98 -16.14
C ASP A 283 -15.08 -19.29 -15.35
N LYS A 284 -14.06 -19.74 -14.60
CA LYS A 284 -14.11 -20.91 -13.70
C LYS A 284 -14.71 -20.61 -12.32
N ARG A 285 -15.21 -19.39 -12.10
CA ARG A 285 -15.74 -18.90 -10.81
C ARG A 285 -14.69 -18.82 -9.69
N GLU A 286 -13.42 -18.68 -10.05
CA GLU A 286 -12.32 -18.51 -9.10
C GLU A 286 -12.01 -17.02 -8.94
N VAL A 287 -11.69 -16.59 -7.72
CA VAL A 287 -11.28 -15.22 -7.43
C VAL A 287 -9.81 -15.03 -7.80
N GLU A 288 -9.53 -14.30 -8.87
CA GLU A 288 -8.15 -14.07 -9.35
C GLU A 288 -7.50 -12.86 -8.66
N ALA A 289 -8.28 -11.83 -8.35
CA ALA A 289 -7.83 -10.68 -7.56
C ALA A 289 -8.94 -10.18 -6.64
N ARG A 290 -8.57 -9.65 -5.47
CA ARG A 290 -9.52 -9.03 -4.53
C ARG A 290 -8.86 -7.93 -3.72
N ILE A 291 -9.65 -6.94 -3.33
CA ILE A 291 -9.25 -5.87 -2.42
C ILE A 291 -10.44 -5.52 -1.51
N VAL A 292 -10.12 -5.03 -0.31
CA VAL A 292 -11.08 -4.49 0.64
C VAL A 292 -10.61 -3.10 1.03
N ASN A 293 -11.45 -2.09 0.79
CA ASN A 293 -11.23 -0.73 1.22
C ASN A 293 -11.97 -0.49 2.54
N TRP A 294 -11.24 -0.08 3.56
CA TRP A 294 -11.75 0.22 4.88
C TRP A 294 -11.89 1.73 5.09
N PRO A 295 -12.81 2.18 5.96
CA PRO A 295 -12.77 3.54 6.47
C PRO A 295 -11.52 3.73 7.33
N GLU A 296 -10.79 4.80 7.09
CA GLU A 296 -9.61 5.18 7.87
C GLU A 296 -9.91 6.41 8.76
N PRO A 297 -9.06 6.76 9.73
CA PRO A 297 -7.97 5.95 10.28
C PRO A 297 -8.52 4.75 11.05
N PHE A 298 -7.83 3.61 10.97
CA PHE A 298 -8.22 2.36 11.65
C PHE A 298 -8.43 2.51 13.16
N ARG A 299 -7.78 3.49 13.79
CA ARG A 299 -7.88 3.76 15.23
C ARG A 299 -9.31 4.03 15.70
N TYR A 300 -10.21 4.51 14.83
CA TYR A 300 -11.62 4.77 15.17
C TYR A 300 -12.53 3.56 15.01
N LEU A 301 -12.09 2.54 14.30
CA LEU A 301 -12.92 1.38 14.00
C LEU A 301 -13.06 0.50 15.23
N SER A 302 -14.29 0.18 15.61
CA SER A 302 -14.58 -0.72 16.73
C SER A 302 -15.18 -2.01 16.21
N TRP A 303 -14.63 -3.13 16.66
CA TRP A 303 -15.15 -4.45 16.33
C TRP A 303 -16.45 -4.71 17.10
N HIS A 304 -17.40 -5.39 16.47
CA HIS A 304 -18.60 -5.88 17.17
C HIS A 304 -18.19 -6.87 18.27
N GLU A 305 -18.86 -6.84 19.42
CA GLU A 305 -18.51 -7.70 20.58
C GLU A 305 -18.56 -9.20 20.26
N ASP A 306 -19.40 -9.57 19.30
CA ASP A 306 -19.54 -10.95 18.81
C ASP A 306 -18.53 -11.34 17.73
N THR A 307 -17.56 -10.48 17.41
CA THR A 307 -16.48 -10.85 16.48
C THR A 307 -15.71 -12.03 17.06
N ARG A 308 -15.73 -13.17 16.34
CA ARG A 308 -15.02 -14.40 16.71
C ARG A 308 -14.21 -14.86 15.50
N VAL A 309 -12.96 -15.22 15.75
CA VAL A 309 -12.11 -15.88 14.75
C VAL A 309 -12.00 -17.34 15.16
N SER A 310 -12.55 -18.23 14.33
CA SER A 310 -12.33 -19.66 14.47
C SER A 310 -11.25 -20.10 13.48
N VAL A 311 -10.32 -20.92 13.95
CA VAL A 311 -9.26 -21.50 13.13
C VAL A 311 -9.37 -23.00 13.21
N ALA A 312 -9.49 -23.65 12.05
CA ALA A 312 -9.47 -25.10 11.93
C ALA A 312 -8.31 -25.50 11.02
N VAL A 313 -7.49 -26.43 11.49
CA VAL A 313 -6.43 -27.04 10.68
C VAL A 313 -7.02 -28.32 10.09
N ARG A 314 -7.10 -28.40 8.76
CA ARG A 314 -7.50 -29.64 8.07
C ARG A 314 -6.25 -30.47 7.80
N GLU A 315 -6.29 -31.77 8.10
CA GLU A 315 -5.26 -32.70 7.66
C GLU A 315 -5.37 -32.91 6.13
N GLN A 316 -4.22 -33.11 5.46
CA GLN A 316 -4.21 -33.38 4.01
C GLN A 316 -5.01 -34.67 3.71
N GLY A 317 -6.22 -34.53 3.17
CA GLY A 317 -7.02 -35.67 2.71
C GLY A 317 -8.54 -35.49 2.80
N GLU A 318 -9.03 -34.57 3.62
CA GLU A 318 -10.46 -34.31 3.76
C GLU A 318 -10.88 -33.13 2.86
N ARG A 319 -11.64 -33.44 1.79
CA ARG A 319 -12.23 -32.44 0.88
C ARG A 319 -13.32 -31.63 1.58
#